data_AF-A0A1H5NFA4-F1
#
_entry.id   AF-A0A1H5NFA4-F1
#
_cell.length_a   1.000
_cell.length_b   1.000
_cell.length_c   1.000
_cell.angle_alpha   90.00
_cell.angle_beta   90.00
_cell.angle_gamma   90.00
#
_symmetry.space_group_name_H-M   'P 1'
#
loop_
_entity.id
_entity.type
_entity.pdbx_description
1 polymer ?
#
loop_
_entity_poly.entity_id
_entity_poly.type
_entity_poly.pdbx_seq_one_letter_code
_entity_poly.pdbx_strand_id
1 'polypeptide(L)' 'MTDEFTIESRTTIVTVRHMEHGHRYTFSIWERPRRSVTVRIGPVVANARASLPIAMFETAARAFAEREARKADLID' A
#
# COMPACT_ATOMS: atom_id res chain seq x y z
N MET A 1 -8.30 16.97 5.81
CA MET A 1 -8.19 15.50 5.84
C MET A 1 -6.71 15.18 5.82
N THR A 2 -6.17 14.71 6.94
CA THR A 2 -4.77 14.28 6.98
C THR A 2 -4.74 12.89 6.39
N ASP A 3 -4.04 12.70 5.27
CA ASP A 3 -3.91 11.36 4.69
C ASP A 3 -3.19 10.46 5.69
N GLU A 4 -3.88 9.44 6.20
CA GLU A 4 -3.39 8.43 7.17
C GLU A 4 -2.13 7.71 6.63
N PHE A 5 -2.01 7.69 5.31
CA PHE A 5 -0.93 7.06 4.57
C PHE A 5 -0.29 8.02 3.58
N THR A 6 1.01 7.86 3.34
CA THR A 6 1.74 8.56 2.28
C THR A 6 2.32 7.58 1.27
N ILE A 7 2.40 8.00 0.01
CA ILE A 7 3.03 7.22 -1.06
C ILE A 7 4.51 7.60 -1.12
N GLU A 8 5.36 6.60 -1.03
CA GLU A 8 6.80 6.77 -1.24
C GLU A 8 7.21 6.40 -2.67
N SER A 9 6.53 5.43 -3.28
CA SER A 9 6.74 5.02 -4.67
C SER A 9 5.42 4.55 -5.28
N ARG A 10 5.20 4.89 -6.56
CA ARG A 10 3.99 4.52 -7.33
C ARG A 10 4.34 4.10 -8.77
N THR A 11 4.86 2.90 -8.91
CA THR A 11 5.13 2.27 -10.23
C THR A 11 4.44 0.90 -10.27
N THR A 12 5.07 -0.14 -10.82
CA THR A 12 4.62 -1.54 -10.67
C THR A 12 4.68 -2.03 -9.22
N ILE A 13 5.40 -1.31 -8.36
CA ILE A 13 5.43 -1.49 -6.92
C ILE A 13 4.99 -0.19 -6.27
N VAL A 14 3.95 -0.28 -5.43
CA VAL A 14 3.45 0.82 -4.62
C VAL A 14 3.96 0.65 -3.20
N THR A 15 4.71 1.64 -2.73
CA THR A 15 5.19 1.68 -1.35
C THR A 15 4.42 2.75 -0.59
N VAL A 16 3.79 2.34 0.49
CA VAL A 16 2.93 3.17 1.34
C VAL A 16 3.52 3.20 2.74
N ARG A 17 3.53 4.38 3.36
CA ARG A 17 3.95 4.54 4.75
C ARG A 17 2.80 5.09 5.59
N HIS A 18 2.51 4.43 6.70
CA HIS A 18 1.58 4.91 7.71
C HIS A 18 2.19 6.11 8.44
N MET A 19 1.49 7.24 8.48
CA MET A 19 2.06 8.49 8.98
C MET A 19 2.20 8.51 10.51
N GLU A 20 1.25 7.92 11.23
CA GLU A 20 1.25 7.95 12.70
C GLU A 20 2.18 6.92 13.32
N HIS A 21 2.18 5.69 12.78
CA HIS A 21 2.98 4.60 13.34
C HIS A 21 4.25 4.29 12.54
N GLY A 22 4.43 4.87 11.35
CA GLY A 22 5.64 4.69 10.55
C GLY A 22 5.80 3.31 9.92
N HIS A 23 4.76 2.46 9.93
CA HIS A 23 4.78 1.18 9.22
C HIS A 23 4.92 1.41 7.72
N ARG A 24 5.75 0.62 7.05
CA ARG A 24 5.90 0.68 5.60
C ARG A 24 5.37 -0.60 4.96
N TYR A 25 4.47 -0.44 4.01
CA TYR A 25 3.83 -1.50 3.26
C TYR A 25 4.27 -1.41 1.80
N THR A 26 4.65 -2.54 1.24
CA THR A 26 4.99 -2.65 -0.17
C THR A 26 3.95 -3.51 -0.85
N PHE A 27 3.41 -3.05 -1.97
CA PHE A 27 2.40 -3.75 -2.74
C PHE A 27 2.86 -3.87 -4.18
N SER A 28 3.01 -5.10 -4.67
CA SER A 28 3.27 -5.32 -6.10
C SER A 28 1.95 -5.39 -6.85
N ILE A 29 1.87 -4.63 -7.93
CA ILE A 29 0.70 -4.50 -8.75
C ILE A 29 0.95 -5.19 -10.08
N TRP A 30 0.08 -6.15 -10.41
CA TRP A 30 0.15 -6.89 -11.66
C TRP A 30 -1.21 -6.86 -12.32
N GLU A 31 -1.26 -6.34 -13.55
CA GLU A 31 -2.42 -6.45 -14.42
C GLU A 31 -2.42 -7.84 -15.06
N ARG A 32 -3.47 -8.63 -14.85
CA ARG A 32 -3.66 -9.90 -15.57
C ARG A 32 -4.46 -9.66 -16.85
N PRO A 33 -4.14 -10.33 -17.97
CA PRO A 33 -4.80 -10.16 -19.28
C PRO A 33 -6.33 -10.43 -19.32
N ARG A 34 -6.96 -10.76 -18.19
CA ARG A 34 -8.39 -11.13 -18.08
C ARG A 34 -9.09 -10.52 -16.87
N ARG A 35 -8.84 -9.23 -16.58
CA ARG A 35 -9.59 -8.38 -15.62
C ARG A 35 -9.27 -8.50 -14.12
N SER A 36 -8.13 -9.08 -13.72
CA SER A 36 -7.77 -9.07 -12.29
C SER A 36 -6.45 -8.36 -12.07
N VAL A 37 -6.55 -7.25 -11.36
CA VAL A 37 -5.43 -6.62 -10.69
C VAL A 37 -5.09 -7.48 -9.49
N THR A 38 -3.90 -8.07 -9.48
CA THR A 38 -3.42 -8.77 -8.28
C THR A 38 -2.53 -7.81 -7.50
N VAL A 39 -3.05 -7.29 -6.38
CA VAL A 39 -2.24 -6.60 -5.38
C VAL A 39 -1.68 -7.65 -4.43
N ARG A 40 -0.38 -7.92 -4.54
CA ARG A 40 0.32 -8.80 -3.59
C ARG A 40 1.05 -7.97 -2.56
N ILE A 41 0.88 -8.34 -1.29
CA ILE A 41 1.71 -7.83 -0.20
C ILE A 41 3.15 -8.30 -0.45
N GLY A 42 4.03 -7.31 -0.58
CA GLY A 42 5.47 -7.47 -0.61
C GLY A 42 6.09 -7.29 0.78
N PRO A 43 7.38 -6.99 0.87
CA PRO A 43 8.05 -6.77 2.14
C PRO A 43 7.37 -5.67 2.96
N VAL A 44 7.00 -6.01 4.19
CA VAL A 44 6.38 -5.08 5.14
C VAL A 44 7.39 -4.78 6.24
N VAL A 45 7.64 -3.50 6.50
CA VAL A 45 8.58 -3.07 7.54
C VAL A 45 7.78 -2.53 8.72
N ALA A 46 7.80 -3.28 9.81
CA ALA A 46 7.20 -2.85 11.06
C ALA A 46 8.10 -1.81 11.75
N ASN A 47 7.51 -0.72 12.20
CA ASN A 47 8.13 0.11 13.20
C ASN A 47 8.01 -0.61 14.55
N ALA A 48 9.14 -1.10 15.09
CA ALA A 48 9.17 -1.80 16.37
C ALA A 48 8.76 -0.93 17.57
N ARG A 49 8.68 0.41 17.39
CA ARG A 49 8.20 1.36 18.41
C ARG A 49 6.72 1.71 18.26
N ALA A 50 6.02 1.15 17.27
CA ALA A 50 4.60 1.39 17.10
C ALA A 50 3.80 0.71 18.20
N SER A 51 2.81 1.42 18.73
CA SER A 51 1.91 0.90 19.76
C SER A 51 0.94 -0.15 19.22
N LEU A 52 0.66 -0.13 17.91
CA LEU A 52 -0.28 -1.03 17.24
C LEU A 52 0.45 -1.92 16.24
N PRO A 53 0.01 -3.19 16.08
CA PRO A 53 0.63 -4.14 15.17
C PRO A 53 0.37 -3.77 13.72
N ILE A 54 1.35 -4.08 12.87
CA ILE A 54 1.34 -3.75 11.45
C ILE A 54 0.14 -4.33 10.68
N ALA A 55 -0.35 -5.49 11.10
CA ALA A 55 -1.49 -6.17 10.49
C ALA A 55 -2.80 -5.37 10.62
N MET A 56 -2.93 -4.50 11.64
CA MET A 56 -4.16 -3.70 11.83
C MET A 56 -4.38 -2.69 10.70
N PHE A 57 -3.31 -2.15 10.12
CA PHE A 57 -3.40 -1.15 9.06
C PHE A 57 -3.18 -1.73 7.67
N GLU A 58 -2.95 -3.03 7.54
CA GLU A 58 -2.62 -3.68 6.27
C GLU A 58 -3.77 -3.55 5.25
N THR A 59 -5.01 -3.78 5.69
CA THR A 59 -6.20 -3.62 4.84
C THR A 59 -6.39 -2.18 4.38
N ALA A 60 -6.19 -1.20 5.28
CA ALA A 60 -6.31 0.21 4.97
C ALA A 60 -5.18 0.68 4.02
N ALA A 61 -3.94 0.26 4.30
CA ALA A 61 -2.78 0.52 3.44
C ALA A 61 -2.96 -0.08 2.04
N ARG A 62 -3.55 -1.28 1.94
CA ARG A 62 -3.88 -1.91 0.66
C ARG A 62 -4.93 -1.12 -0.11
N ALA A 63 -6.03 -0.73 0.52
CA ALA A 63 -7.07 0.07 -0.12
C ALA A 63 -6.53 1.42 -0.62
N PHE A 64 -5.64 2.04 0.16
CA PHE A 64 -4.93 3.25 -0.25
C PHE A 64 -4.02 3.00 -1.44
N ALA A 65 -3.19 1.94 -1.41
CA ALA A 65 -2.33 1.57 -2.54
C ALA A 65 -3.12 1.30 -3.82
N GLU A 66 -4.25 0.59 -3.73
CA GLU A 66 -5.15 0.33 -4.86
C GLU A 66 -5.75 1.63 -5.42
N ARG A 67 -6.22 2.53 -4.55
CA ARG A 67 -6.77 3.83 -4.99
C ARG A 67 -5.72 4.66 -5.72
N GLU A 68 -4.51 4.71 -5.19
CA GLU A 68 -3.42 5.48 -5.78
C GLU A 68 -2.89 4.86 -7.07
N ALA A 69 -2.95 3.54 -7.18
CA ALA A 69 -2.66 2.85 -8.43
C ALA A 69 -3.71 3.11 -9.51
N ARG A 70 -5.01 3.12 -9.16
CA ARG A 70 -6.09 3.52 -10.10
C ARG A 70 -5.91 4.94 -10.60
N LYS A 71 -5.58 5.88 -9.70
CA LYS A 71 -5.29 7.27 -10.08
C LYS A 71 -4.09 7.42 -11.01
N ALA A 72 -3.16 6.47 -10.96
CA ALA A 72 -1.96 6.46 -11.78
C ALA A 72 -2.12 5.61 -13.05
N ASP A 73 -3.34 5.16 -13.37
CA ASP A 73 -3.67 4.29 -14.50
C ASP A 73 -2.82 3.00 -14.54
N LEU A 74 -2.33 2.57 -13.38
CA LEU A 74 -1.58 1.31 -13.24
C LEU A 74 -2.53 0.12 -13.23
N ILE A 75 -3.80 0.37 -12.89
CA ILE A 75 -4.87 -0.60 -12.73
C ILE A 75 -6.20 0.05 -13.13
N ASP A 76 -7.08 -0.73 -13.77
CA ASP A 76 -8.43 -0.33 -14.22
C ASP A 76 -9.49 -0.56 -13.12
#